data_AF-A0A2V2LGK5-F1
#
_entry.id   AF-A0A2V2LGK5-F1
#
_cell.length_a   1.000
_cell.length_b   1.000
_cell.length_c   1.000
_cell.angle_alpha   90.00
_cell.angle_beta   90.00
_cell.angle_gamma   90.00
#
_symmetry.space_group_name_H-M   'P 1'
#
loop_
_entity.id
_entity.type
_entity.pdbx_description
1 polymer ?
#
loop_
_entity_poly.entity_id
_entity_poly.type
_entity_poly.pdbx_seq_one_letter_code
_entity_poly.pdbx_strand_id
1 'polypeptide(L)'
;MKSLISALAFGFAALGAADHAEAAPLNVATDTPLIDIPFASADFLDLGGFGDLSILGAEGLASGTPQSGTLSLDVLISFDTTDPAGTIGGALFSMDDNGAFLDGTLVQSGFDGDILQLLFGNLTGSAAADFGPFALLEAVFLFPALGTDPLSQLTDATTYDVFGTLSSATPVPLPAALPLLAAGLGGLVLLRRRS
;
A
#
# COMPACT_ATOMS: atom_id res chain seq x y z
N MET A 1 15.00 52.80 22.15
CA MET A 1 14.96 52.38 20.74
C MET A 1 16.21 51.57 20.44
N LYS A 2 16.06 50.25 20.24
CA LYS A 2 17.04 49.18 19.89
C LYS A 2 16.51 47.90 20.55
N SER A 3 16.18 46.78 19.91
CA SER A 3 15.90 46.40 18.52
C SER A 3 15.16 45.06 18.64
N LEU A 4 13.89 45.00 18.24
CA LEU A 4 13.16 43.74 18.06
C LEU A 4 13.61 43.12 16.74
N ILE A 5 14.56 42.18 16.75
CA ILE A 5 14.74 41.22 15.65
C ILE A 5 15.26 39.91 16.25
N SER A 6 14.35 38.98 16.55
CA SER A 6 14.62 37.54 16.50
C SER A 6 13.32 36.87 16.11
N ALA A 7 13.00 37.01 14.83
CA ALA A 7 11.96 36.27 14.14
C ALA A 7 12.65 35.16 13.34
N LEU A 8 12.13 33.94 13.49
CA LEU A 8 12.17 32.86 12.52
C LEU A 8 13.54 32.52 11.89
N ALA A 9 14.30 31.68 12.57
CA ALA A 9 15.08 30.61 11.95
C ALA A 9 14.67 29.36 12.76
N PHE A 10 14.04 28.32 12.24
CA PHE A 10 14.32 27.55 11.05
C PHE A 10 12.98 27.03 10.49
N GLY A 11 12.58 27.56 9.33
CA GLY A 11 11.62 26.92 8.44
C GLY A 11 12.32 26.71 7.10
N PHE A 12 12.00 25.61 6.42
CA PHE A 12 12.51 25.20 5.11
C PHE A 12 13.90 24.54 5.07
N ALA A 13 14.00 23.35 5.64
CA ALA A 13 14.82 22.28 5.06
C ALA A 13 13.89 21.30 4.33
N ALA A 14 13.25 21.76 3.25
CA ALA A 14 12.42 20.93 2.39
C ALA A 14 12.29 21.63 1.02
N LEU A 15 13.38 21.69 0.26
CA LEU A 15 13.37 22.01 -1.17
C LEU A 15 14.76 21.66 -1.72
N GLY A 16 14.96 20.39 -2.04
CA GLY A 16 16.24 19.92 -2.55
C GLY A 16 16.31 18.41 -2.79
N ALA A 17 15.26 17.83 -3.38
CA ALA A 17 15.28 16.59 -4.14
C ALA A 17 13.89 16.43 -4.76
N ALA A 18 13.74 16.84 -6.02
CA ALA A 18 12.71 16.26 -6.86
C ALA A 18 13.34 15.01 -7.50
N ASP A 19 13.75 14.09 -6.63
CA ASP A 19 14.14 12.73 -6.99
C ASP A 19 12.99 11.85 -6.52
N HIS A 20 12.60 10.87 -7.34
CA HIS A 20 11.45 9.99 -7.14
C HIS A 20 11.12 9.72 -5.66
N ALA A 21 9.91 10.12 -5.25
CA ALA A 21 9.43 9.81 -3.92
C ALA A 21 9.11 8.31 -3.85
N GLU A 22 10.03 7.52 -3.30
CA GLU A 22 9.77 6.13 -2.90
C GLU A 22 8.51 6.12 -2.00
N ALA A 23 7.56 5.25 -2.29
CA ALA A 23 6.33 5.16 -1.49
C ALA A 23 6.68 4.71 -0.07
N ALA A 24 6.23 5.46 0.92
CA ALA A 24 6.44 5.10 2.32
C ALA A 24 5.64 3.85 2.71
N PRO A 25 6.04 3.12 3.76
CA PRO A 25 5.24 2.02 4.30
C PRO A 25 3.83 2.48 4.67
N LEU A 26 2.82 1.63 4.44
CA LEU A 26 1.43 1.97 4.68
C LEU A 26 1.09 2.12 6.17
N ASN A 27 1.87 1.50 7.06
CA ASN A 27 1.67 1.53 8.51
C ASN A 27 0.22 1.18 8.91
N VAL A 28 -0.33 0.10 8.34
CA VAL A 28 -1.65 -0.42 8.68
C VAL A 28 -1.53 -1.56 9.69
N ALA A 29 -2.52 -1.71 10.57
CA ALA A 29 -2.57 -2.85 11.48
C ALA A 29 -3.24 -4.02 10.77
N THR A 30 -2.60 -5.19 10.80
CA THR A 30 -3.09 -6.42 10.20
C THR A 30 -3.59 -7.40 11.25
N ASP A 31 -4.62 -8.19 10.91
CA ASP A 31 -5.18 -9.24 11.76
C ASP A 31 -5.72 -10.40 10.88
N THR A 32 -6.14 -11.48 11.51
CA THR A 32 -6.95 -12.52 10.88
C THR A 32 -8.33 -11.98 10.46
N PRO A 33 -8.95 -12.50 9.38
CA PRO A 33 -8.50 -13.60 8.51
C PRO A 33 -7.30 -13.24 7.61
N LEU A 34 -6.63 -14.28 7.09
CA LEU A 34 -5.54 -14.16 6.12
C LEU A 34 -5.69 -15.14 4.96
N ILE A 35 -5.04 -14.84 3.83
CA ILE A 35 -4.83 -15.73 2.69
C ILE A 35 -3.33 -15.74 2.39
N ASP A 36 -2.70 -16.89 2.57
CA ASP A 36 -1.30 -17.06 2.16
C ASP A 36 -1.21 -17.42 0.68
N ILE A 37 -0.29 -16.77 -0.03
CA ILE A 37 0.07 -17.04 -1.41
C ILE A 37 1.47 -17.65 -1.37
N PRO A 38 1.59 -18.99 -1.29
CA PRO A 38 2.88 -19.65 -1.07
C PRO A 38 3.85 -19.45 -2.23
N PHE A 39 3.32 -19.38 -3.45
CA PHE A 39 4.08 -19.14 -4.66
C PHE A 39 3.15 -18.69 -5.80
N ALA A 40 3.59 -17.69 -6.56
CA ALA A 40 2.92 -17.21 -7.75
C ALA A 40 3.93 -16.63 -8.75
N SER A 41 3.49 -16.44 -9.99
CA SER A 41 4.23 -15.68 -11.00
C SER A 41 3.57 -14.32 -11.20
N ALA A 42 4.40 -13.27 -11.22
CA ALA A 42 3.99 -11.93 -11.59
C ALA A 42 4.61 -11.55 -12.94
N ASP A 43 3.79 -11.23 -13.93
CA ASP A 43 4.23 -10.81 -15.26
C ASP A 43 4.14 -9.29 -15.38
N PHE A 44 5.23 -8.66 -15.86
CA PHE A 44 5.28 -7.23 -16.11
C PHE A 44 5.42 -6.90 -17.60
N LEU A 45 4.62 -5.93 -18.07
CA LEU A 45 4.68 -5.36 -19.41
C LEU A 45 4.72 -3.83 -19.34
N ASP A 46 5.62 -3.21 -20.10
CA ASP A 46 5.63 -1.76 -20.35
C ASP A 46 5.03 -1.46 -21.73
N LEU A 47 3.85 -0.84 -21.73
CA LEU A 47 3.09 -0.47 -22.91
C LEU A 47 3.31 1.00 -23.29
N GLY A 48 4.56 1.44 -23.32
CA GLY A 48 4.95 2.77 -23.78
C GLY A 48 4.78 3.84 -22.70
N GLY A 49 5.30 3.57 -21.51
CA GLY A 49 5.19 4.43 -20.32
C GLY A 49 4.07 4.03 -19.37
N PHE A 50 3.36 2.94 -19.68
CA PHE A 50 2.27 2.41 -18.86
C PHE A 50 2.63 0.97 -18.45
N GLY A 51 2.96 0.80 -17.18
CA GLY A 51 3.27 -0.48 -16.59
C GLY A 51 2.00 -1.27 -16.29
N ASP A 52 1.99 -2.54 -16.65
CA ASP A 52 0.98 -3.53 -16.27
C ASP A 52 1.69 -4.68 -15.56
N LEU A 53 1.38 -4.85 -14.28
CA LEU A 53 1.89 -5.93 -13.43
C LEU A 53 0.71 -6.82 -13.04
N SER A 54 0.79 -8.09 -13.42
CA SER A 54 -0.29 -9.05 -13.20
C SER A 54 0.21 -10.31 -12.49
N ILE A 55 -0.52 -10.73 -11.47
CA ILE A 55 -0.42 -12.05 -10.86
C ILE A 55 -1.71 -12.76 -11.23
N LEU A 56 -1.63 -13.91 -11.90
CA LEU A 56 -2.80 -14.62 -12.39
C LEU A 56 -2.79 -16.08 -11.90
N GLY A 57 -3.95 -16.55 -11.43
CA GLY A 57 -4.15 -17.93 -11.03
C GLY A 57 -3.33 -18.35 -9.80
N ALA A 58 -2.98 -17.41 -8.92
CA ALA A 58 -2.19 -17.71 -7.74
C ALA A 58 -2.99 -18.57 -6.75
N GLU A 59 -2.39 -19.66 -6.26
CA GLU A 59 -3.02 -20.48 -5.23
C GLU A 59 -3.09 -19.73 -3.91
N GLY A 60 -4.27 -19.73 -3.28
CA GLY A 60 -4.51 -19.16 -1.97
C GLY A 60 -4.80 -20.19 -0.90
N LEU A 61 -4.29 -19.96 0.30
CA LEU A 61 -4.58 -20.74 1.50
C LEU A 61 -5.23 -19.85 2.55
N ALA A 62 -6.56 -19.89 2.65
CA ALA A 62 -7.29 -19.06 3.60
C ALA A 62 -7.24 -19.62 5.03
N SER A 63 -7.08 -18.73 6.01
CA SER A 63 -7.14 -19.02 7.43
C SER A 63 -7.99 -17.96 8.16
N GLY A 64 -8.81 -18.40 9.11
CA GLY A 64 -9.73 -17.51 9.83
C GLY A 64 -11.01 -17.13 9.06
N THR A 65 -11.17 -17.63 7.83
CA THR A 65 -12.41 -17.51 7.04
C THR A 65 -12.68 -18.83 6.28
N PRO A 66 -13.93 -19.30 6.14
CA PRO A 66 -14.22 -20.57 5.49
C PRO A 66 -14.00 -20.53 3.96
N GLN A 67 -13.05 -21.33 3.47
CA GLN A 67 -12.79 -21.58 2.04
C GLN A 67 -13.43 -22.91 1.58
N SER A 68 -13.95 -22.93 0.35
CA SER A 68 -14.42 -24.16 -0.30
C SER A 68 -13.48 -24.58 -1.43
N GLY A 69 -12.85 -25.75 -1.29
CA GLY A 69 -12.00 -26.32 -2.34
C GLY A 69 -10.77 -25.48 -2.63
N THR A 70 -10.47 -25.27 -3.92
CA THR A 70 -9.28 -24.52 -4.36
C THR A 70 -9.59 -23.02 -4.38
N LEU A 71 -8.72 -22.22 -3.77
CA LEU A 71 -8.80 -20.76 -3.86
C LEU A 71 -7.75 -20.26 -4.85
N SER A 72 -8.20 -19.46 -5.82
CA SER A 72 -7.37 -18.80 -6.82
C SER A 72 -7.46 -17.29 -6.66
N LEU A 73 -6.33 -16.59 -6.83
CA LEU A 73 -6.24 -15.13 -6.76
C LEU A 73 -5.63 -14.56 -8.04
N ASP A 74 -6.22 -13.47 -8.51
CA ASP A 74 -5.68 -12.61 -9.54
C ASP A 74 -5.46 -11.21 -8.93
N VAL A 75 -4.29 -10.63 -9.17
CA VAL A 75 -3.96 -9.26 -8.79
C VAL A 75 -3.52 -8.53 -10.06
N LEU A 76 -4.24 -7.48 -10.44
CA LEU A 76 -3.90 -6.67 -11.60
C LEU A 76 -3.59 -5.25 -11.14
N ILE A 77 -2.45 -4.73 -11.55
CA ILE A 77 -1.94 -3.44 -11.13
C ILE A 77 -1.43 -2.71 -12.37
N SER A 78 -1.74 -1.42 -12.44
CA SER A 78 -1.29 -0.57 -13.53
C SER A 78 -0.83 0.78 -13.01
N PHE A 79 0.15 1.39 -13.67
CA PHE A 79 0.75 2.66 -13.26
C PHE A 79 1.51 3.32 -14.42
N ASP A 80 1.75 4.63 -14.32
CA ASP A 80 2.72 5.35 -15.15
C ASP A 80 4.14 4.97 -14.71
N THR A 81 4.99 4.49 -15.63
CA THR A 81 6.33 4.01 -15.27
C THR A 81 7.26 5.13 -14.79
N THR A 82 6.92 6.40 -15.03
CA THR A 82 7.65 7.56 -14.52
C THR A 82 7.21 8.00 -13.13
N ASP A 83 6.00 7.62 -12.70
CA ASP A 83 5.48 7.85 -11.34
C ASP A 83 4.67 6.63 -10.86
N PRO A 84 5.32 5.48 -10.59
CA PRO A 84 4.61 4.25 -10.26
C PRO A 84 3.75 4.42 -8.99
N ALA A 85 4.32 4.99 -7.94
CA ALA A 85 3.64 5.15 -6.65
C ALA A 85 2.49 6.16 -6.71
N GLY A 86 2.62 7.25 -7.48
CA GLY A 86 1.60 8.30 -7.54
C GLY A 86 0.40 7.97 -8.43
N THR A 87 0.54 7.00 -9.34
CA THR A 87 -0.48 6.68 -10.36
C THR A 87 -1.01 5.27 -10.29
N ILE A 88 -0.56 4.48 -9.33
CA ILE A 88 -0.96 3.08 -9.18
C ILE A 88 -2.47 2.93 -9.03
N GLY A 89 -3.02 1.98 -9.77
CA GLY A 89 -4.40 1.51 -9.67
C GLY A 89 -4.44 0.01 -9.91
N GLY A 90 -5.50 -0.64 -9.45
CA GLY A 90 -5.57 -2.09 -9.58
C GLY A 90 -6.79 -2.71 -8.94
N ALA A 91 -6.85 -4.03 -9.04
CA ALA A 91 -7.91 -4.84 -8.48
C ALA A 91 -7.37 -6.20 -8.00
N LEU A 92 -8.04 -6.69 -6.97
CA LEU A 92 -7.92 -8.06 -6.47
C LEU A 92 -9.19 -8.80 -6.92
N PHE A 93 -9.00 -9.98 -7.48
CA PHE A 93 -10.09 -10.94 -7.73
C PHE A 93 -9.71 -12.27 -7.09
N SER A 94 -10.65 -12.92 -6.41
CA SER A 94 -10.42 -14.29 -5.97
C SER A 94 -11.67 -15.14 -6.02
N MET A 95 -11.47 -16.42 -6.27
CA MET A 95 -12.55 -17.38 -6.47
C MET A 95 -12.22 -18.69 -5.78
N ASP A 96 -13.22 -19.25 -5.10
CA ASP A 96 -13.22 -20.62 -4.60
C ASP A 96 -14.27 -21.47 -5.34
N ASP A 97 -14.47 -22.72 -4.93
CA ASP A 97 -15.43 -23.63 -5.59
C ASP A 97 -16.90 -23.14 -5.53
N ASN A 98 -17.21 -22.18 -4.65
CA ASN A 98 -18.54 -21.58 -4.50
C ASN A 98 -18.67 -20.21 -5.22
N GLY A 99 -17.63 -19.71 -5.88
CA GLY A 99 -17.63 -18.47 -6.65
C GLY A 99 -16.73 -17.40 -6.04
N ALA A 100 -17.10 -16.12 -6.21
CA ALA A 100 -16.29 -14.99 -5.77
C ALA A 100 -16.04 -15.04 -4.24
N PHE A 101 -14.76 -15.10 -3.87
CA PHE A 101 -14.33 -15.29 -2.50
C PHE A 101 -14.02 -13.96 -1.82
N LEU A 102 -13.04 -13.22 -2.36
CA LEU A 102 -12.65 -11.89 -1.90
C LEU A 102 -12.11 -11.06 -3.07
N ASP A 103 -12.89 -10.08 -3.49
CA ASP A 103 -12.50 -9.12 -4.51
C ASP A 103 -12.34 -7.73 -3.89
N GLY A 104 -11.57 -6.85 -4.53
CA GLY A 104 -11.35 -5.50 -4.05
C GLY A 104 -10.76 -4.56 -5.08
N THR A 105 -10.87 -3.25 -4.83
CA THR A 105 -10.22 -2.21 -5.63
C THR A 105 -9.02 -1.66 -4.86
N LEU A 106 -7.89 -1.46 -5.54
CA LEU A 106 -6.71 -0.86 -4.94
C LEU A 106 -7.02 0.57 -4.48
N VAL A 107 -6.72 0.85 -3.22
CA VAL A 107 -6.92 2.17 -2.58
C VAL A 107 -5.59 2.89 -2.43
N GLN A 108 -4.54 2.16 -2.06
CA GLN A 108 -3.24 2.73 -1.76
C GLN A 108 -2.14 1.67 -1.94
N SER A 109 -0.93 2.11 -2.31
CA SER A 109 0.28 1.30 -2.24
C SER A 109 1.32 1.91 -1.29
N GLY A 110 2.25 1.08 -0.85
CA GLY A 110 3.44 1.49 -0.11
C GLY A 110 4.56 0.48 -0.30
N PHE A 111 5.73 0.83 0.22
CA PHE A 111 6.89 -0.07 0.25
C PHE A 111 7.41 -0.19 1.67
N ASP A 112 7.68 -1.42 2.13
CA ASP A 112 8.38 -1.68 3.38
C ASP A 112 9.61 -2.55 3.11
N GLY A 113 10.74 -1.90 2.84
CA GLY A 113 11.90 -2.60 2.31
C GLY A 113 11.56 -3.23 0.96
N ASP A 114 11.84 -4.52 0.80
CA ASP A 114 11.58 -5.29 -0.42
C ASP A 114 10.13 -5.79 -0.58
N ILE A 115 9.22 -5.31 0.27
CA ILE A 115 7.81 -5.69 0.27
C ILE A 115 6.99 -4.62 -0.46
N LEU A 116 6.28 -5.04 -1.51
CA LEU A 116 5.21 -4.25 -2.12
C LEU A 116 3.95 -4.41 -1.27
N GLN A 117 3.45 -3.30 -0.72
CA GLN A 117 2.22 -3.25 0.06
C GLN A 117 1.08 -2.70 -0.81
N LEU A 118 -0.04 -3.42 -0.88
CA LEU A 118 -1.21 -3.04 -1.66
C LEU A 118 -2.46 -3.15 -0.80
N LEU A 119 -3.08 -2.00 -0.50
CA LEU A 119 -4.29 -1.94 0.30
C LEU A 119 -5.52 -1.92 -0.60
N PHE A 120 -6.32 -2.97 -0.52
CA PHE A 120 -7.58 -3.09 -1.23
C PHE A 120 -8.74 -2.67 -0.32
N GLY A 121 -9.70 -1.96 -0.89
CA GLY A 121 -10.97 -1.62 -0.27
C GLY A 121 -12.14 -1.96 -1.19
N ASN A 122 -13.35 -1.51 -0.83
CA ASN A 122 -14.58 -1.88 -1.54
C ASN A 122 -14.73 -3.40 -1.67
N LEU A 123 -14.43 -4.13 -0.59
CA LEU A 123 -14.34 -5.58 -0.62
C LEU A 123 -15.70 -6.23 -0.92
N THR A 124 -15.69 -7.23 -1.79
CA THR A 124 -16.87 -8.05 -2.12
C THR A 124 -16.53 -9.55 -2.14
N GLY A 125 -17.54 -10.42 -2.20
CA GLY A 125 -17.35 -11.87 -2.13
C GLY A 125 -17.77 -12.45 -0.78
N SER A 126 -17.66 -13.78 -0.64
CA SER A 126 -18.08 -14.51 0.56
C SER A 126 -17.26 -14.17 1.81
N ALA A 127 -15.98 -13.84 1.67
CA ALA A 127 -15.06 -13.54 2.78
C ALA A 127 -14.97 -12.05 3.14
N ALA A 128 -15.60 -11.15 2.36
CA ALA A 128 -15.49 -9.70 2.56
C ALA A 128 -15.93 -9.24 3.96
N ALA A 129 -16.98 -9.85 4.52
CA ALA A 129 -17.45 -9.51 5.86
C ALA A 129 -16.44 -9.88 6.96
N ASP A 130 -15.68 -10.97 6.77
CA ASP A 130 -14.67 -11.42 7.73
C ASP A 130 -13.42 -10.53 7.68
N PHE A 131 -13.00 -10.11 6.47
CA PHE A 131 -11.89 -9.18 6.27
C PHE A 131 -12.19 -7.75 6.74
N GLY A 132 -13.46 -7.36 6.78
CA GLY A 132 -13.88 -6.02 7.16
C GLY A 132 -13.70 -5.00 6.02
N PRO A 133 -13.28 -3.76 6.30
CA PRO A 133 -13.29 -2.70 5.29
C PRO A 133 -12.12 -2.75 4.31
N PHE A 134 -10.98 -3.35 4.71
CA PHE A 134 -9.76 -3.37 3.90
C PHE A 134 -9.02 -4.70 4.00
N ALA A 135 -8.30 -5.02 2.94
CA ALA A 135 -7.38 -6.15 2.87
C ALA A 135 -6.00 -5.63 2.43
N LEU A 136 -4.94 -5.99 3.14
CA LEU A 136 -3.56 -5.64 2.78
C LEU A 136 -2.89 -6.86 2.16
N LEU A 137 -2.42 -6.73 0.92
CA LEU A 137 -1.48 -7.67 0.32
C LEU A 137 -0.06 -7.17 0.56
N GLU A 138 0.76 -8.03 1.15
CA GLU A 138 2.20 -7.86 1.24
C GLU A 138 2.85 -8.86 0.28
N ALA A 139 3.41 -8.37 -0.83
CA ALA A 139 4.00 -9.17 -1.88
C ALA A 139 5.52 -9.00 -1.93
N VAL A 140 6.25 -10.11 -2.05
CA VAL A 140 7.72 -10.15 -2.07
C VAL A 140 8.21 -10.83 -3.34
N PHE A 141 9.09 -10.15 -4.05
CA PHE A 141 9.70 -10.62 -5.30
C PHE A 141 10.98 -11.41 -4.98
N LEU A 142 10.94 -12.73 -5.21
CA LEU A 142 12.04 -13.65 -4.93
C LEU A 142 13.10 -13.64 -6.04
N PHE A 143 12.65 -13.77 -7.29
CA PHE A 143 13.54 -13.89 -8.42
C PHE A 143 12.92 -13.33 -9.71
N PRO A 144 13.57 -12.37 -10.37
CA PRO A 144 14.65 -11.51 -9.83
C PRO A 144 14.20 -10.73 -8.58
N ALA A 145 15.09 -10.53 -7.61
CA ALA A 145 14.81 -9.69 -6.45
C ALA A 145 14.86 -8.21 -6.84
N LEU A 146 13.89 -7.42 -6.37
CA LEU A 146 13.69 -6.03 -6.82
C LEU A 146 14.18 -4.96 -5.82
N GLY A 147 14.53 -5.30 -4.59
CA GLY A 147 15.01 -4.31 -3.61
C GLY A 147 13.92 -3.36 -3.12
N THR A 148 14.28 -2.16 -2.63
CA THR A 148 13.39 -1.34 -1.78
C THR A 148 12.30 -0.55 -2.52
N ASP A 149 12.44 -0.38 -3.83
CA ASP A 149 11.41 0.22 -4.69
C ASP A 149 11.05 -0.77 -5.81
N PRO A 150 10.25 -1.80 -5.50
CA PRO A 150 10.00 -2.89 -6.44
C PRO A 150 9.48 -2.41 -7.80
N LEU A 151 8.57 -1.44 -7.81
CA LEU A 151 7.91 -1.01 -9.05
C LEU A 151 8.88 -0.27 -9.99
N SER A 152 9.84 0.49 -9.45
CA SER A 152 10.86 1.16 -10.28
C SER A 152 11.88 0.21 -10.92
N GLN A 153 12.02 -1.01 -10.38
CA GLN A 153 13.02 -1.99 -10.80
C GLN A 153 12.44 -3.06 -11.74
N LEU A 154 11.15 -2.97 -12.06
CA LEU A 154 10.51 -3.86 -13.03
C LEU A 154 11.12 -3.68 -14.43
N THR A 155 11.32 -4.79 -15.12
CA THR A 155 11.91 -4.86 -16.46
C THR A 155 10.87 -5.40 -17.41
N ASP A 156 10.62 -4.68 -18.51
CA ASP A 156 9.63 -5.07 -19.52
C ASP A 156 9.80 -6.54 -19.97
N ALA A 157 8.66 -7.20 -20.20
CA ALA A 157 8.55 -8.60 -20.60
C ALA A 157 9.28 -9.58 -19.66
N THR A 158 9.29 -9.28 -18.35
CA THR A 158 9.90 -10.14 -17.33
C THR A 158 8.85 -10.74 -16.41
N THR A 159 9.01 -12.03 -16.13
CA THR A 159 8.25 -12.77 -15.12
C THR A 159 9.05 -12.82 -13.82
N TYR A 160 8.37 -12.65 -12.70
CA TYR A 160 8.94 -12.67 -11.37
C TYR A 160 8.29 -13.76 -10.52
N ASP A 161 9.09 -14.45 -9.72
CA ASP A 161 8.59 -15.34 -8.67
C ASP A 161 8.18 -14.50 -7.45
N VAL A 162 6.94 -14.67 -6.99
CA VAL A 162 6.36 -13.88 -5.90
C VAL A 162 5.73 -14.79 -4.85
N PHE A 163 5.85 -14.43 -3.58
CA PHE A 163 4.96 -14.92 -2.52
C PHE A 163 4.31 -13.73 -1.85
N GLY A 164 3.23 -13.97 -1.13
CA GLY A 164 2.61 -12.90 -0.36
C GLY A 164 1.60 -13.39 0.66
N THR A 165 1.14 -12.45 1.46
CA THR A 165 0.05 -12.67 2.41
C THR A 165 -0.95 -11.56 2.25
N LEU A 166 -2.22 -11.93 2.09
CA LEU A 166 -3.34 -11.02 2.18
C LEU A 166 -3.92 -11.09 3.59
N SER A 167 -4.06 -9.97 4.29
CA SER A 167 -4.56 -9.91 5.66
C SER A 167 -5.69 -8.91 5.82
N SER A 168 -6.58 -9.13 6.79
CA SER A 168 -7.53 -8.08 7.21
C SER A 168 -6.74 -6.88 7.70
N ALA A 169 -7.11 -5.69 7.24
CA ALA A 169 -6.39 -4.47 7.54
C ALA A 169 -7.29 -3.40 8.17
N THR A 170 -6.75 -2.72 9.17
CA THR A 170 -7.35 -1.52 9.74
C THR A 170 -6.36 -0.35 9.66
N PRO A 171 -6.74 0.77 9.03
CA PRO A 171 -5.90 1.96 9.03
C PRO A 171 -5.58 2.39 10.46
N VAL A 172 -4.29 2.53 10.79
CA VAL A 172 -3.89 3.03 12.10
C VAL A 172 -4.32 4.49 12.19
N PRO A 173 -5.15 4.88 13.17
CA PRO A 173 -5.51 6.28 13.35
C PRO A 173 -4.22 7.09 13.57
N LEU A 174 -3.97 8.09 12.71
CA LEU A 174 -2.86 9.00 12.91
C LEU A 174 -2.94 9.53 14.36
N PRO A 175 -1.85 9.47 15.13
CA PRO A 175 -1.88 9.98 16.49
C PRO A 175 -2.36 11.42 16.47
N ALA A 176 -3.40 11.72 17.25
CA ALA A 176 -4.01 13.06 17.36
C ALA A 176 -3.02 14.14 17.85
N ALA A 177 -1.75 13.79 18.04
CA ALA A 177 -0.64 14.65 18.39
C ALA A 177 -0.51 15.86 17.45
N LEU A 178 -0.70 15.73 16.13
CA LEU A 178 -0.62 16.86 15.21
C LEU A 178 -1.73 17.91 15.43
N PRO A 179 -3.03 17.52 15.45
CA PRO A 179 -4.10 18.41 15.86
C PRO A 179 -3.91 19.00 17.27
N LEU A 180 -3.44 18.19 18.23
CA LEU A 180 -3.16 18.64 19.60
C LEU A 180 -2.00 19.63 19.67
N LEU A 181 -0.95 19.43 18.87
CA LEU A 181 0.21 20.33 18.80
C LEU A 181 -0.20 21.64 18.11
N ALA A 182 -0.99 21.57 17.04
CA ALA A 182 -1.55 22.75 16.38
C ALA A 182 -2.48 23.54 17.33
N ALA A 183 -3.34 22.85 18.09
CA ALA A 183 -4.18 23.47 19.10
C ALA A 183 -3.37 24.06 20.26
N GLY A 184 -2.34 23.36 20.73
CA GLY A 184 -1.44 23.83 21.79
C GLY A 184 -0.64 25.07 21.39
N LEU A 185 -0.07 25.08 20.18
CA LEU A 185 0.63 26.24 19.62
C LEU A 185 -0.34 27.40 19.38
N GLY A 186 -1.54 27.14 18.86
CA GLY A 186 -2.61 28.14 18.72
C GLY A 186 -3.00 28.77 20.05
N GLY A 187 -3.13 27.97 21.11
CA GLY A 187 -3.40 28.43 22.47
C GLY A 187 -2.30 29.32 23.05
N LEU A 188 -1.02 28.96 22.83
CA LEU A 188 0.13 29.76 23.26
C LEU A 188 0.19 31.14 22.56
N VAL A 189 -0.14 31.20 21.28
CA VAL A 189 -0.20 32.46 20.52
C VAL A 189 -1.32 33.38 21.05
N LEU A 190 -2.48 32.83 21.42
CA LEU A 190 -3.58 33.59 22.00
C LEU A 190 -3.27 34.12 23.40
N LEU A 191 -2.58 33.33 24.23
CA LEU A 191 -2.14 33.77 25.56
C LEU A 191 -1.16 34.93 25.48
N ARG A 192 -0.21 34.90 24.53
CA ARG A 192 0.77 35.98 24.32
C ARG A 192 0.15 37.29 23.82
N ARG A 193 -1.04 37.26 23.22
CA ARG A 193 -1.77 38.48 22.80
C ARG A 193 -2.53 39.17 23.93
N ARG A 194 -2.72 38.50 25.08
CA ARG A 194 -3.48 39.04 26.22
C ARG A 194 -2.58 39.57 27.34
N SER A 195 -1.30 39.22 27.35
CA SER A 195 -0.24 39.77 28.21
C SER A 195 0.45 40.95 27.54
#